data_AF-A0A521X624-F1
#
_entry.id   AF-A0A521X624-F1
#
_cell.length_a   1.000
_cell.length_b   1.000
_cell.length_c   1.000
_cell.angle_alpha   90.00
_cell.angle_beta   90.00
_cell.angle_gamma   90.00
#
_symmetry.space_group_name_H-M   'P 1'
#
loop_
_entity.id
_entity.type
_entity.pdbx_description
1 polymer ?
#
loop_
_entity_poly.entity_id
_entity_poly.type
_entity_poly.pdbx_seq_one_letter_code
_entity_poly.pdbx_strand_id
1 'polypeptide(L)'
;MRRRYTTSDYRSLLEYIKTIDADAGIGADVLVGFPGESEALFNETANFISELPLSYLHVFTYSEREKTDAIMYEGRVEPRVRHERNTILRTLSMKKRHQFASSFLGTTLPVLFEHENEKGISTGLTTNYLRIETPTSSPLTNNIQPVFLRNIVGEVCNGILQEKYS
;
A
#
# COMPACT_ATOMS: atom_id res chain seq x y z
N MET A 1 4.67 10.13 20.05
CA MET A 1 5.72 9.37 19.32
C MET A 1 6.99 10.17 18.97
N ARG A 2 7.33 11.28 19.67
CA ARG A 2 8.60 12.06 19.49
C ARG A 2 9.05 12.33 18.03
N ARG A 3 8.11 12.43 17.08
CA ARG A 3 8.43 12.77 15.67
C ARG A 3 8.75 14.26 15.59
N ARG A 4 9.83 14.61 14.90
CA ARG A 4 10.31 16.00 14.73
C ARG A 4 9.75 16.65 13.45
N TYR A 5 8.50 16.35 13.13
CA TYR A 5 7.77 16.91 12.00
C TYR A 5 6.28 16.90 12.28
N THR A 6 5.56 17.75 11.57
CA THR A 6 4.11 17.93 11.66
C THR A 6 3.38 17.12 10.58
N THR A 7 2.05 17.01 10.71
CA THR A 7 1.20 16.43 9.65
C THR A 7 1.24 17.25 8.36
N SER A 8 1.39 18.59 8.45
CA SER A 8 1.56 19.45 7.28
C SER A 8 2.89 19.22 6.57
N ASP A 9 4.00 19.03 7.30
CA ASP A 9 5.29 18.69 6.70
C ASP A 9 5.20 17.37 5.94
N TYR A 10 4.56 16.37 6.57
CA TYR A 10 4.36 15.05 5.96
C TYR A 10 3.50 15.12 4.70
N ARG A 11 2.38 15.85 4.73
CA ARG A 11 1.52 16.06 3.56
C ARG A 11 2.28 16.75 2.42
N SER A 12 2.99 17.84 2.72
CA SER A 12 3.72 18.62 1.73
C SER A 12 4.79 17.78 1.02
N LEU A 13 5.48 16.90 1.75
CA LEU A 13 6.43 15.96 1.18
C LEU A 13 5.76 14.99 0.20
N LEU A 14 4.62 14.41 0.57
CA LEU A 14 3.90 13.45 -0.28
C LEU A 14 3.37 14.11 -1.55
N GLU A 15 2.81 15.31 -1.42
CA GLU A 15 2.32 16.10 -2.56
C GLU A 15 3.48 16.47 -3.49
N TYR A 16 4.62 16.89 -2.95
CA TYR A 16 5.82 17.17 -3.73
C TYR A 16 6.30 15.95 -4.52
N ILE A 17 6.35 14.76 -3.90
CA ILE A 17 6.70 13.51 -4.61
C ILE A 17 5.75 13.31 -5.80
N LYS A 18 4.45 13.53 -5.61
CA LYS A 18 3.44 13.42 -6.68
C LYS A 18 3.56 14.46 -7.79
N THR A 19 4.15 15.62 -7.51
CA THR A 19 4.49 16.59 -8.57
C THR A 19 5.67 16.16 -9.44
N ILE A 20 6.59 15.37 -8.88
CA ILE A 20 7.75 14.83 -9.62
C ILE A 20 7.35 13.57 -10.39
N ASP A 21 6.60 12.68 -9.74
CA ASP A 21 6.12 11.42 -10.29
C ASP A 21 4.67 11.17 -9.84
N ALA A 22 3.72 11.47 -10.73
CA ALA A 22 2.30 11.26 -10.48
C ALA A 22 1.97 9.77 -10.25
N ASP A 23 2.76 8.86 -10.82
CA ASP A 23 2.56 7.42 -10.82
C ASP A 23 3.26 6.72 -9.64
N ALA A 24 4.02 7.47 -8.82
CA ALA A 24 4.77 6.94 -7.70
C ALA A 24 3.89 6.12 -6.73
N GLY A 25 4.30 4.88 -6.45
CA GLY A 25 3.68 4.06 -5.41
C GLY A 25 4.19 4.50 -4.04
N ILE A 26 3.31 4.98 -3.16
CA ILE A 26 3.70 5.44 -1.82
C ILE A 26 3.02 4.60 -0.73
N GLY A 27 3.81 3.82 0.01
CA GLY A 27 3.37 3.06 1.17
C GLY A 27 3.66 3.79 2.49
N ALA A 28 2.85 3.54 3.51
CA ALA A 28 3.12 4.03 4.87
C ALA A 28 2.83 2.99 5.95
N ASP A 29 3.68 2.97 6.97
CA ASP A 29 3.48 2.13 8.17
C ASP A 29 2.70 2.92 9.23
N VAL A 30 1.63 2.32 9.74
CA VAL A 30 0.73 2.94 10.74
C VAL A 30 0.59 2.02 11.94
N LEU A 31 0.82 2.56 13.13
CA LEU A 31 0.65 1.86 14.40
C LEU A 31 -0.65 2.32 15.06
N VAL A 32 -1.56 1.39 15.33
CA VAL A 32 -2.79 1.65 16.09
C VAL A 32 -2.72 1.07 17.50
N GLY A 33 -3.49 1.64 18.41
CA GLY A 33 -3.62 1.15 19.77
C GLY A 33 -2.49 1.56 20.70
N PHE A 34 -1.71 2.57 20.33
CA PHE A 34 -0.66 3.11 21.19
C PHE A 34 -1.30 3.68 22.48
N PRO A 35 -0.67 3.54 23.66
CA PRO A 35 -1.21 4.11 24.90
C PRO A 35 -1.50 5.61 24.77
N GLY A 36 -2.71 6.02 25.16
CA GLY A 36 -3.23 7.38 25.02
C GLY A 36 -4.01 7.65 23.73
N GLU A 37 -4.09 6.70 22.80
CA GLU A 37 -4.88 6.85 21.57
C GLU A 37 -6.39 6.79 21.88
N SER A 38 -7.00 7.96 22.02
CA SER A 38 -8.45 8.12 22.12
C SER A 38 -9.15 7.84 20.78
N GLU A 39 -10.47 7.66 20.81
CA GLU A 39 -11.28 7.52 19.60
C GLU A 39 -11.16 8.76 18.69
N ALA A 40 -11.15 9.96 19.26
CA ALA A 40 -10.99 11.20 18.51
C ALA A 40 -9.64 11.25 17.78
N LEU A 41 -8.54 10.89 18.45
CA LEU A 41 -7.20 10.86 17.84
C LEU A 41 -7.08 9.80 16.74
N PHE A 42 -7.70 8.64 16.94
CA PHE A 42 -7.78 7.62 15.91
C PHE A 42 -8.54 8.12 14.68
N ASN A 43 -9.70 8.75 14.86
CA ASN A 43 -10.51 9.29 13.77
C ASN A 43 -9.78 10.43 13.04
N GLU A 44 -9.09 11.31 13.75
CA GLU A 44 -8.23 12.34 13.15
C GLU A 44 -7.15 11.71 12.26
N THR A 45 -6.49 10.66 12.77
CA THR A 45 -5.47 9.92 12.02
C THR A 45 -6.06 9.25 10.76
N ALA A 46 -7.21 8.58 10.89
CA ALA A 46 -7.87 7.91 9.78
C ALA A 46 -8.31 8.89 8.69
N ASN A 47 -8.89 10.03 9.09
CA ASN A 47 -9.28 11.10 8.17
C ASN A 47 -8.05 11.71 7.48
N PHE A 48 -7.02 12.05 8.23
CA PHE A 48 -5.78 12.57 7.68
C PHE A 48 -5.19 11.62 6.63
N ILE A 49 -5.04 10.34 6.97
CA ILE A 49 -4.56 9.32 6.03
C ILE A 49 -5.46 9.20 4.80
N SER A 50 -6.79 9.26 4.98
CA SER A 50 -7.74 9.15 3.87
C SER A 50 -7.51 10.20 2.78
N GLU A 51 -7.07 11.41 3.15
CA GLU A 51 -6.82 12.54 2.26
C GLU A 51 -5.43 12.52 1.62
N LEU A 52 -4.50 11.69 2.11
CA LEU A 52 -3.14 11.63 1.57
C LEU A 52 -3.07 10.79 0.29
N PRO A 53 -2.14 11.11 -0.65
CA PRO A 53 -1.94 10.36 -1.88
C PRO A 53 -1.11 9.08 -1.66
N LEU A 54 -1.46 8.31 -0.62
CA LEU A 54 -0.87 7.02 -0.31
C LEU A 54 -1.52 5.92 -1.15
N SER A 55 -0.69 5.00 -1.66
CA SER A 55 -1.12 3.83 -2.42
C SER A 55 -1.56 2.68 -1.52
N TYR A 56 -0.91 2.48 -0.37
CA TYR A 56 -1.30 1.45 0.60
C TYR A 56 -0.74 1.75 1.99
N LEU A 57 -1.26 1.05 2.99
CA LEU A 57 -0.81 1.10 4.37
C LEU A 57 -0.40 -0.29 4.86
N HIS A 58 0.65 -0.35 5.66
CA HIS A 58 0.94 -1.48 6.53
C HIS A 58 0.50 -1.14 7.96
N VAL A 59 -0.53 -1.83 8.45
CA VAL A 59 -1.15 -1.51 9.74
C VAL A 59 -0.70 -2.49 10.82
N PHE A 60 0.03 -1.97 11.80
CA PHE A 60 0.49 -2.68 12.99
C PHE A 60 -0.40 -2.38 14.19
N THR A 61 -0.61 -3.39 15.01
CA THR A 61 -1.23 -3.23 16.33
C THR A 61 -0.15 -3.09 17.39
N TYR A 62 -0.28 -2.09 18.26
CA TYR A 62 0.61 -1.94 19.40
C TYR A 62 0.55 -3.15 20.32
N SER A 63 1.73 -3.67 20.64
CA SER A 63 1.97 -4.71 21.63
C SER A 63 2.91 -4.18 22.71
N GLU A 64 2.55 -4.34 23.97
CA GLU A 64 3.44 -3.99 25.09
C GLU A 64 4.74 -4.79 25.03
N ARG A 65 5.87 -4.13 25.30
CA ARG A 65 7.19 -4.76 25.44
C ARG A 65 7.90 -4.16 26.65
N GLU A 66 8.34 -5.01 27.59
CA GLU A 66 8.86 -4.68 28.94
C GLU A 66 10.05 -3.69 29.01
N LYS A 67 10.55 -3.18 27.88
CA LYS A 67 11.71 -2.27 27.81
C LYS A 67 11.48 -1.09 26.86
N THR A 68 10.25 -0.58 26.78
CA THR A 68 9.90 0.56 25.92
C THR A 68 9.35 1.71 26.74
N ASP A 69 9.72 2.95 26.37
CA ASP A 69 9.16 4.20 26.95
C ASP A 69 7.63 4.19 26.94
N ALA A 70 7.02 3.48 25.99
CA ALA A 70 5.57 3.34 25.83
C ALA A 70 4.86 2.73 27.06
N ILE A 71 5.55 1.93 27.89
CA ILE A 71 4.98 1.37 29.13
C ILE A 71 4.65 2.47 30.15
N MET A 72 5.39 3.58 30.12
CA MET A 72 5.22 4.69 31.05
C MET A 72 4.03 5.59 30.68
N TYR A 73 3.36 5.35 29.55
CA TYR A 73 2.21 6.12 29.11
C TYR A 73 0.91 5.54 29.69
N GLU A 74 0.06 6.42 30.20
CA GLU A 74 -1.29 6.08 30.63
C GLU A 74 -2.25 5.92 29.42
N GLY A 75 -3.47 5.46 29.70
CA GLY A 75 -4.50 5.32 28.66
C GLY A 75 -4.30 4.09 27.78
N ARG A 76 -4.08 2.91 28.39
CA ARG A 76 -4.01 1.65 27.64
C ARG A 76 -5.28 1.45 26.82
N VAL A 77 -5.11 1.18 25.52
CA VAL A 77 -6.21 0.84 24.63
C VAL A 77 -6.52 -0.63 24.77
N GLU A 78 -7.79 -1.01 24.94
CA GLU A 78 -8.19 -2.41 25.05
C GLU A 78 -7.88 -3.21 23.77
N PRO A 79 -7.45 -4.48 23.87
CA PRO A 79 -7.12 -5.31 22.70
C PRO A 79 -8.22 -5.36 21.63
N ARG A 80 -9.51 -5.40 22.05
CA ARG A 80 -10.66 -5.37 21.14
C ARG A 80 -10.67 -4.10 20.30
N VAL A 81 -10.51 -2.94 20.92
CA VAL A 81 -10.46 -1.63 20.24
C VAL A 81 -9.25 -1.55 19.32
N ARG A 82 -8.08 -2.08 19.73
CA ARG A 82 -6.90 -2.13 18.84
C ARG A 82 -7.18 -2.94 17.58
N HIS A 83 -7.85 -4.09 17.72
CA HIS A 83 -8.21 -4.94 16.60
C HIS A 83 -9.21 -4.25 15.65
N GLU A 84 -10.23 -3.60 16.19
CA GLU A 84 -11.21 -2.83 15.41
C GLU A 84 -10.53 -1.72 14.60
N ARG A 85 -9.67 -0.92 15.24
CA ARG A 85 -8.89 0.13 14.58
C ARG A 85 -7.98 -0.40 13.48
N ASN A 86 -7.34 -1.55 13.73
CA ASN A 86 -6.50 -2.22 12.74
C ASN A 86 -7.33 -2.60 11.50
N THR A 87 -8.48 -3.23 11.71
CA THR A 87 -9.40 -3.62 10.64
C THR A 87 -9.87 -2.41 9.83
N ILE A 88 -10.25 -1.31 10.48
CA ILE A 88 -10.66 -0.07 9.81
C ILE A 88 -9.56 0.46 8.89
N LEU A 89 -8.32 0.59 9.38
CA LEU A 89 -7.22 1.10 8.55
C LEU A 89 -6.78 0.11 7.48
N ARG A 90 -6.90 -1.22 7.70
CA ARG A 90 -6.71 -2.21 6.64
C ARG A 90 -7.75 -2.07 5.53
N THR A 91 -9.01 -1.84 5.88
CA THR A 91 -10.05 -1.56 4.88
C THR A 91 -9.75 -0.27 4.10
N LEU A 92 -9.29 0.78 4.77
CA LEU A 92 -8.83 2.01 4.09
C LEU A 92 -7.65 1.73 3.16
N SER A 93 -6.67 0.94 3.61
CA SER A 93 -5.52 0.50 2.80
C SER A 93 -5.95 -0.22 1.53
N MET A 94 -6.86 -1.20 1.64
CA MET A 94 -7.41 -1.92 0.48
C MET A 94 -8.10 -0.99 -0.51
N LYS A 95 -8.89 -0.02 -0.02
CA LYS A 95 -9.55 0.98 -0.88
C LYS A 95 -8.53 1.84 -1.64
N LYS A 96 -7.51 2.35 -0.93
CA LYS A 96 -6.44 3.15 -1.55
C LYS A 96 -5.65 2.35 -2.57
N ARG A 97 -5.33 1.10 -2.26
CA ARG A 97 -4.61 0.21 -3.18
C ARG A 97 -5.42 -0.07 -4.44
N HIS A 98 -6.71 -0.34 -4.29
CA HIS A 98 -7.59 -0.54 -5.42
C HIS A 98 -7.74 0.72 -6.27
N GLN A 99 -7.90 1.89 -5.66
CA GLN A 99 -7.94 3.18 -6.37
C GLN A 99 -6.65 3.45 -7.14
N PHE A 100 -5.50 3.23 -6.51
CA PHE A 100 -4.19 3.38 -7.14
C PHE A 100 -4.01 2.41 -8.30
N ALA A 101 -4.32 1.12 -8.13
CA ALA A 101 -4.27 0.16 -9.24
C ALA A 101 -5.24 0.53 -10.38
N SER A 102 -6.43 1.05 -10.04
CA SER A 102 -7.46 1.40 -11.00
C SER A 102 -7.04 2.54 -11.92
N SER A 103 -6.21 3.48 -11.45
CA SER A 103 -5.73 4.58 -12.31
C SER A 103 -4.81 4.11 -13.44
N PHE A 104 -4.32 2.87 -13.40
CA PHE A 104 -3.48 2.29 -14.45
C PHE A 104 -4.25 1.31 -15.37
N LEU A 105 -5.53 1.07 -15.12
CA LEU A 105 -6.33 0.25 -16.03
C LEU A 105 -6.42 0.89 -17.41
N GLY A 106 -6.25 0.09 -18.45
CA GLY A 106 -6.20 0.57 -19.83
C GLY A 106 -4.86 1.19 -20.23
N THR A 107 -3.81 1.04 -19.41
CA THR A 107 -2.45 1.49 -19.72
C THR A 107 -1.49 0.30 -19.84
N THR A 108 -0.35 0.52 -20.49
CA THR A 108 0.74 -0.45 -20.59
C THR A 108 1.86 -0.07 -19.65
N LEU A 109 2.25 -0.98 -18.75
CA LEU A 109 3.34 -0.77 -17.80
C LEU A 109 4.46 -1.79 -18.01
N PRO A 110 5.73 -1.41 -17.77
CA PRO A 110 6.82 -2.39 -17.70
C PRO A 110 6.67 -3.25 -16.45
N VAL A 111 6.75 -4.57 -16.61
CA VAL A 111 6.62 -5.54 -15.53
C VAL A 111 7.85 -6.41 -15.47
N LEU A 112 8.52 -6.43 -14.32
CA LEU A 112 9.55 -7.42 -14.00
C LEU A 112 8.86 -8.70 -13.50
N PHE A 113 9.01 -9.78 -14.24
CA PHE A 113 8.43 -11.07 -13.86
C PHE A 113 9.36 -11.83 -12.89
N GLU A 114 8.79 -12.35 -11.81
CA GLU A 114 9.53 -12.98 -10.70
C GLU A 114 9.23 -14.48 -10.59
N HIS A 115 8.00 -14.89 -10.90
CA HIS A 115 7.56 -16.28 -10.78
C HIS A 115 6.61 -16.69 -11.90
N GLU A 116 6.57 -17.98 -12.20
CA GLU A 116 5.55 -18.62 -13.03
C GLU A 116 4.93 -19.77 -12.22
N ASN A 117 3.62 -19.96 -12.32
CA ASN A 117 2.94 -21.11 -11.73
C ASN A 117 2.70 -22.23 -12.76
N GLU A 118 2.38 -23.42 -12.27
CA GLU A 118 2.12 -24.62 -13.10
C GLU A 118 0.97 -24.46 -14.12
N LYS A 119 0.17 -23.39 -14.01
CA LYS A 119 -0.96 -23.07 -14.90
C LYS A 119 -0.57 -22.11 -16.03
N GLY A 120 0.72 -21.80 -16.20
CA GLY A 120 1.19 -20.87 -17.21
C GLY A 120 0.81 -19.42 -16.92
N ILE A 121 0.72 -19.03 -15.65
CA ILE A 121 0.54 -17.63 -15.25
C ILE A 121 1.86 -17.13 -14.69
N SER A 122 2.43 -16.13 -15.35
CA SER A 122 3.56 -15.38 -14.83
C SER A 122 3.07 -14.25 -13.93
N THR A 123 3.77 -14.06 -12.82
CA THR A 123 3.53 -13.00 -11.83
C THR A 123 4.74 -12.07 -11.78
N GLY A 124 4.47 -10.78 -11.63
CA GLY A 124 5.52 -9.77 -11.60
C GLY A 124 5.09 -8.49 -10.90
N LEU A 125 6.02 -7.55 -10.87
CA LEU A 125 5.83 -6.22 -10.30
C LEU A 125 6.14 -5.14 -11.34
N THR A 126 5.31 -4.11 -11.36
CA THR A 126 5.64 -2.86 -12.06
C THR A 126 6.65 -2.04 -11.25
N THR A 127 7.20 -0.99 -11.86
CA THR A 127 8.11 -0.03 -11.20
C THR A 127 7.49 0.67 -9.99
N ASN A 128 6.16 0.80 -9.97
CA ASN A 128 5.38 1.35 -8.85
C ASN A 128 4.68 0.26 -8.01
N TYR A 129 5.21 -0.97 -8.02
CA TYR A 129 4.84 -2.09 -7.16
C TYR A 129 3.40 -2.61 -7.32
N LEU A 130 2.77 -2.40 -8.47
CA LEU A 130 1.54 -3.12 -8.80
C LEU A 130 1.89 -4.59 -9.08
N ARG A 131 1.18 -5.49 -8.41
CA ARG A 131 1.27 -6.93 -8.67
C ARG A 131 0.49 -7.25 -9.93
N ILE A 132 1.18 -7.80 -10.92
CA ILE A 132 0.61 -8.17 -12.21
C ILE A 132 0.60 -9.68 -12.37
N GLU A 133 -0.52 -10.21 -12.84
CA GLU A 133 -0.66 -11.57 -13.35
C GLU A 133 -0.92 -11.54 -14.85
N THR A 134 -0.21 -12.38 -15.59
CA THR A 134 -0.36 -12.47 -17.05
C THR A 134 -0.19 -13.92 -17.50
N PRO A 135 -1.12 -14.47 -18.28
CA PRO A 135 -0.94 -15.76 -18.92
C PRO A 135 0.25 -15.73 -19.88
N THR A 136 1.14 -16.72 -19.78
CA THR A 136 2.36 -16.83 -20.58
C THR A 136 2.54 -18.23 -21.14
N SER A 137 3.08 -18.33 -22.35
CA SER A 137 3.43 -19.60 -22.99
C SER A 137 4.85 -20.06 -22.69
N SER A 138 5.67 -19.20 -22.09
CA SER A 138 7.06 -19.47 -21.73
C SER A 138 7.45 -18.66 -20.48
N PRO A 139 8.39 -19.15 -19.66
CA PRO A 139 8.88 -18.45 -18.48
C PRO A 139 9.44 -17.07 -18.80
N LEU A 140 8.94 -16.04 -18.10
CA LEU A 140 9.43 -14.66 -18.20
C LEU A 140 10.28 -14.23 -17.01
N THR A 141 10.57 -15.12 -16.06
CA THR A 141 11.33 -14.80 -14.85
C THR A 141 12.62 -14.04 -15.17
N ASN A 142 12.89 -12.97 -14.40
CA ASN A 142 14.01 -12.04 -14.58
C ASN A 142 13.99 -11.23 -15.88
N ASN A 143 12.87 -11.19 -16.61
CA ASN A 143 12.70 -10.34 -17.79
C ASN A 143 11.65 -9.26 -17.52
N ILE A 144 11.89 -8.09 -18.12
CA ILE A 144 10.95 -6.98 -18.12
C ILE A 144 10.18 -7.01 -19.44
N GLN A 145 8.85 -7.11 -19.38
CA GLN A 145 7.99 -7.03 -20.56
C GLN A 145 6.89 -5.97 -20.37
N PRO A 146 6.45 -5.31 -21.45
CA PRO A 146 5.30 -4.43 -21.39
C PRO A 146 4.02 -5.23 -21.25
N VAL A 147 3.19 -4.86 -20.28
CA VAL A 147 1.90 -5.51 -20.00
C VAL A 147 0.80 -4.47 -20.02
N PHE A 148 -0.23 -4.70 -20.83
CA PHE A 148 -1.46 -3.90 -20.83
C PHE A 148 -2.41 -4.37 -19.72
N LEU A 149 -2.72 -3.50 -18.77
CA LEU A 149 -3.55 -3.80 -17.60
C LEU A 149 -5.04 -3.76 -17.96
N ARG A 150 -5.76 -4.86 -17.75
CA ARG A 150 -7.17 -5.01 -18.17
C ARG A 150 -8.18 -4.89 -17.03
N ASN A 151 -7.92 -5.56 -15.92
CA ASN A 151 -8.83 -5.57 -14.77
C ASN A 151 -8.08 -5.86 -13.47
N ILE A 152 -8.77 -5.70 -12.35
CA ILE A 152 -8.26 -5.98 -11.01
C ILE A 152 -9.11 -7.09 -10.40
N VAL A 153 -8.46 -8.12 -9.85
CA VAL A 153 -9.09 -9.19 -9.07
C VAL A 153 -8.43 -9.23 -7.71
N GLY A 154 -9.19 -8.85 -6.67
CA GLY A 154 -8.63 -8.67 -5.33
C GLY A 154 -7.55 -7.58 -5.32
N GLU A 155 -6.32 -7.96 -4.99
CA GLU A 155 -5.15 -7.06 -4.93
C GLU A 155 -4.19 -7.18 -6.13
N VAL A 156 -4.58 -7.98 -7.14
CA VAL A 156 -3.76 -8.30 -8.32
C VAL A 156 -4.38 -7.68 -9.56
N CYS A 157 -3.55 -7.11 -10.42
CA CYS A 157 -3.97 -6.62 -11.72
C CYS A 157 -3.73 -7.71 -12.77
N ASN A 158 -4.75 -8.05 -13.54
CA ASN A 158 -4.60 -8.96 -14.67
C ASN A 158 -4.26 -8.17 -15.92
N GLY A 159 -3.24 -8.63 -16.63
CA GLY A 159 -2.76 -8.02 -17.86
C GLY A 159 -2.59 -8.99 -19.01
N ILE A 160 -2.20 -8.44 -20.16
CA ILE A 160 -1.74 -9.17 -21.34
C ILE A 160 -0.42 -8.59 -21.80
N LEU A 161 0.51 -9.45 -22.21
CA LEU A 161 1.74 -9.00 -22.86
C LEU A 161 1.38 -8.18 -24.10
N GLN A 162 2.06 -7.05 -24.27
CA GLN A 162 2.10 -6.38 -25.56
C GLN A 162 3.38 -6.75 -26.28
N GLU A 163 3.29 -6.99 -27.59
CA GLU A 163 4.47 -7.11 -28.41
C GLU A 163 5.19 -5.77 -28.43
N LYS A 164 6.53 -5.79 -28.35
CA LYS A 164 7.32 -4.58 -28.57
C LYS A 164 7.05 -4.13 -30.00
N TYR A 165 6.50 -2.92 -30.17
CA TYR A 165 6.53 -2.25 -31.47
C TYR A 165 7.99 -2.25 -31.94
N SER A 166 8.24 -2.94 -33.06
CA SER A 166 9.55 -3.04 -33.71
C SER A 166 10.01 -1.69 -34.24
#